data_AF-A0A6N8B6H8-F1
#
_entry.id   AF-A0A6N8B6H8-F1
#
_cell.length_a   1.000
_cell.length_b   1.000
_cell.length_c   1.000
_cell.angle_alpha   90.00
_cell.angle_beta   90.00
_cell.angle_gamma   90.00
#
_symmetry.space_group_name_H-M   'P 1'
#
loop_
_entity.id
_entity.type
_entity.pdbx_description
1 polymer ?
#
loop_
_entity_poly.entity_id
_entity_poly.type
_entity_poly.pdbx_seq_one_letter_code
_entity_poly.pdbx_strand_id
1 'polypeptide(L)'
;MSVFIVGGDNLGNIENNLKQIGFNKVIHEKGRRKCKRKNLLIPKESDLIIVFTDYVAHSIHGIIKQKAKRYDIPIIYTNRSWAKISQKIMATAN
;
A
#
# COMPACT_ATOMS: atom_id res chain seq x y z
N MET A 1 -9.81 -9.03 5.67
CA MET A 1 -8.45 -8.67 5.22
C MET A 1 -8.20 -7.18 5.42
N SER A 2 -6.95 -6.79 5.61
CA SER A 2 -6.51 -5.40 5.75
C SER A 2 -5.43 -5.05 4.74
N VAL A 3 -5.48 -3.82 4.23
CA VAL A 3 -4.54 -3.31 3.22
C VAL A 3 -3.95 -1.99 3.70
N PHE A 4 -2.62 -1.90 3.62
CA PHE A 4 -1.87 -0.69 3.93
C PHE A 4 -1.42 0.00 2.64
N ILE A 5 -1.89 1.22 2.41
CA ILE A 5 -1.61 1.98 1.21
C ILE A 5 -0.67 3.14 1.56
N VAL A 6 0.42 3.28 0.80
CA VAL A 6 1.41 4.35 0.98
C VAL A 6 1.44 5.26 -0.24
N GLY A 7 1.30 6.57 0.02
CA GLY A 7 1.29 7.62 -0.98
C GLY A 7 -0.12 8.01 -1.44
N GLY A 8 -0.21 9.13 -2.16
CA GLY A 8 -1.46 9.71 -2.64
C GLY A 8 -2.13 10.58 -1.58
N ASP A 9 -2.67 11.73 -1.99
CA ASP A 9 -3.36 12.65 -1.08
C ASP A 9 -4.73 12.11 -0.62
N ASN A 10 -5.44 11.42 -1.53
CA ASN A 10 -6.73 10.79 -1.28
C ASN A 10 -6.88 9.51 -2.12
N LEU A 11 -7.53 8.47 -1.58
CA LEU A 11 -7.79 7.21 -2.29
C LEU A 11 -8.99 7.31 -3.24
N GLY A 12 -9.97 8.17 -2.94
CA GLY A 12 -11.21 8.25 -3.71
C GLY A 12 -11.88 6.88 -3.81
N ASN A 13 -12.32 6.49 -5.01
CA ASN A 13 -13.04 5.23 -5.24
C ASN A 13 -12.21 3.97 -4.95
N ILE A 14 -10.87 4.07 -4.88
CA ILE A 14 -10.00 2.93 -4.60
C ILE A 14 -10.35 2.29 -3.25
N GLU A 15 -10.67 3.08 -2.23
CA GLU A 15 -11.04 2.55 -0.92
C GLU A 15 -12.31 1.71 -0.98
N ASN A 16 -13.36 2.21 -1.65
CA ASN A 16 -14.61 1.49 -1.79
C ASN A 16 -14.45 0.23 -2.64
N ASN A 17 -13.66 0.31 -3.71
CA ASN A 17 -13.40 -0.85 -4.56
C ASN A 17 -12.62 -1.94 -3.81
N LEU A 18 -11.66 -1.56 -2.95
CA LEU A 18 -10.94 -2.50 -2.09
C LEU A 18 -11.89 -3.19 -1.09
N LYS A 19 -12.83 -2.44 -0.51
CA LYS A 19 -13.87 -3.01 0.36
C LYS A 19 -14.76 -4.00 -0.39
N GLN A 20 -15.16 -3.69 -1.62
CA GLN A 20 -16.00 -4.57 -2.45
C GLN A 20 -15.32 -5.91 -2.76
N ILE A 21 -13.99 -5.96 -2.82
CA ILE A 21 -13.23 -7.20 -3.05
C ILE A 21 -12.77 -7.89 -1.75
N GLY A 22 -13.22 -7.45 -0.57
CA GLY A 22 -12.99 -8.14 0.71
C GLY A 22 -11.97 -7.52 1.67
N PHE A 23 -11.40 -6.35 1.34
CA PHE A 23 -10.55 -5.60 2.28
C PHE A 23 -11.40 -4.72 3.21
N ASN A 24 -11.72 -5.25 4.38
CA ASN A 24 -12.58 -4.58 5.37
C ASN A 24 -11.86 -3.43 6.11
N LYS A 25 -10.52 -3.43 6.11
CA LYS A 25 -9.70 -2.42 6.78
C LYS A 25 -8.70 -1.81 5.79
N VAL A 26 -8.91 -0.56 5.42
CA VAL A 26 -7.99 0.20 4.55
C VAL A 26 -7.27 1.24 5.40
N ILE A 27 -5.94 1.14 5.45
CA ILE A 27 -5.09 2.05 6.21
C ILE A 27 -4.28 2.85 5.19
N HIS A 28 -4.35 4.18 5.25
CA HIS A 28 -3.74 5.06 4.25
C HIS A 28 -2.72 6.02 4.84
N GLU A 29 -1.49 5.94 4.38
CA GLU A 29 -0.41 6.85 4.72
C GLU A 29 -0.15 7.81 3.54
N LYS A 30 -0.62 9.05 3.65
CA LYS A 30 -0.62 10.04 2.55
C LYS A 30 0.77 10.52 2.09
N GLY A 31 1.83 10.27 2.86
CA GLY A 31 3.22 10.61 2.50
C GLY A 31 3.57 12.12 2.50
N ARG A 32 2.58 13.02 2.56
CA ARG A 32 2.73 14.49 2.44
C ARG A 32 3.42 15.16 3.63
N ARG A 33 3.34 14.57 4.83
CA ARG A 33 4.17 15.01 5.96
C ARG A 33 5.49 14.31 5.82
N LYS A 34 6.55 15.04 5.40
CA LYS A 34 7.98 14.65 5.45
C LYS A 34 8.09 13.28 6.08
N CYS A 35 7.96 12.19 5.30
CA CYS A 35 8.01 10.83 5.82
C CYS A 35 9.40 10.69 6.43
N LYS A 36 9.55 11.07 7.70
CA LYS A 36 10.78 10.89 8.44
C LYS A 36 10.92 9.39 8.39
N ARG A 37 11.94 8.90 7.67
CA ARG A 37 12.23 7.49 7.37
C ARG A 37 11.99 6.54 8.57
N LYS A 38 12.08 7.09 9.78
CA LYS A 38 11.91 6.45 11.09
C LYS A 38 10.45 6.16 11.49
N ASN A 39 9.45 6.85 10.93
CA ASN A 39 8.06 6.82 11.39
C ASN A 39 7.09 6.11 10.45
N LEU A 40 7.53 5.53 9.32
CA LEU A 40 6.65 4.74 8.46
C LEU A 40 6.27 3.44 9.18
N LEU A 41 5.20 3.45 9.96
CA LEU A 41 4.71 2.30 10.70
C LEU A 41 3.83 1.48 9.77
N ILE A 42 4.42 0.41 9.19
CA ILE A 42 3.63 -0.61 8.50
C ILE A 42 2.96 -1.44 9.58
N PRO A 43 1.61 -1.47 9.65
CA PRO A 43 0.90 -2.30 10.60
C PRO A 43 1.23 -3.77 10.34
N LYS A 44 1.68 -4.49 11.37
CA LYS A 44 2.08 -5.90 11.26
C LYS A 44 0.94 -6.81 10.82
N GLU A 45 -0.28 -6.39 11.11
CA GLU A 45 -1.53 -7.09 10.80
C GLU A 45 -1.98 -6.88 9.34
N SER A 46 -1.19 -6.18 8.52
CA SER A 46 -1.54 -5.90 7.12
C SER A 46 -1.40 -7.17 6.28
N ASP A 47 -2.45 -7.56 5.57
CA ASP A 47 -2.40 -8.70 4.65
C ASP A 47 -1.75 -8.32 3.31
N LEU A 48 -1.76 -7.02 2.97
CA LEU A 48 -1.20 -6.50 1.72
C LEU A 48 -0.70 -5.07 1.89
N ILE A 49 0.43 -4.75 1.25
CA ILE A 49 0.93 -3.38 1.14
C ILE A 49 0.83 -2.91 -0.32
N ILE A 50 0.21 -1.76 -0.55
CA ILE A 50 0.17 -1.09 -1.86
C ILE A 50 0.98 0.20 -1.79
N VAL A 51 1.97 0.34 -2.66
CA VAL A 51 2.82 1.54 -2.74
C VAL A 51 2.52 2.27 -4.04
N PHE A 52 2.06 3.52 -3.92
CA PHE A 52 1.87 4.39 -5.07
C PHE A 52 3.19 5.01 -5.51
N THR A 53 3.75 4.50 -6.61
CA THR A 53 5.08 4.87 -7.10
C THR A 53 5.21 6.34 -7.45
N ASP A 54 4.13 6.97 -7.91
CA ASP A 54 4.14 8.39 -8.32
C ASP A 54 4.10 9.36 -7.13
N TYR A 55 3.88 8.84 -5.92
CA TYR A 55 3.69 9.64 -4.70
C TYR A 55 4.70 9.31 -3.60
N VAL A 56 5.66 8.42 -3.89
CA VAL A 56 6.63 7.93 -2.91
C VAL A 56 8.04 8.07 -3.47
N ALA A 57 8.92 8.74 -2.72
CA ALA A 57 10.31 8.88 -3.12
C ALA A 57 11.04 7.52 -3.08
N HIS A 58 12.03 7.34 -3.97
CA HIS A 58 12.81 6.10 -4.08
C HIS A 58 13.40 5.63 -2.74
N SER A 59 13.82 6.58 -1.88
CA SER A 59 14.38 6.26 -0.56
C SER A 59 13.41 5.57 0.42
N ILE A 60 12.10 5.61 0.18
CA ILE A 60 11.08 4.96 1.01
C ILE A 60 10.85 3.51 0.57
N HIS A 61 11.06 3.18 -0.72
CA HIS A 61 10.88 1.81 -1.22
C HIS A 61 11.76 0.81 -0.48
N GLY A 62 13.03 1.15 -0.21
CA GLY A 62 13.94 0.28 0.55
C GLY A 62 13.44 -0.03 1.96
N ILE A 63 12.86 0.97 2.64
CA ILE A 63 12.32 0.83 3.99
C ILE A 63 11.07 -0.04 3.96
N ILE A 64 10.16 0.21 3.01
CA ILE A 64 8.93 -0.60 2.85
C ILE A 64 9.30 -2.05 2.56
N LYS A 65 10.20 -2.29 1.61
CA LYS A 65 10.66 -3.63 1.24
C LYS A 65 11.28 -4.37 2.42
N GLN A 66 12.13 -3.70 3.20
CA GLN A 66 12.75 -4.31 4.39
C GLN A 66 11.71 -4.66 5.46
N LYS A 67 10.75 -3.77 5.73
CA LYS A 67 9.71 -3.99 6.74
C LYS A 67 8.71 -5.06 6.33
N ALA A 68 8.26 -5.03 5.09
CA ALA A 68 7.37 -6.04 4.54
C ALA A 68 8.03 -7.43 4.57
N LYS A 69 9.30 -7.53 4.16
CA LYS A 69 10.08 -8.78 4.26
C LYS A 69 10.21 -9.28 5.70
N ARG A 70 10.35 -8.38 6.68
CA ARG A 70 10.42 -8.75 8.11
C ARG A 70 9.11 -9.37 8.60
N TYR A 71 7.96 -8.95 8.06
CA TYR A 71 6.65 -9.43 8.47
C TYR A 71 6.02 -10.41 7.49
N ASP A 72 6.76 -10.81 6.45
CA ASP A 72 6.31 -11.66 5.35
C ASP A 72 5.03 -11.18 4.66
N ILE A 73 4.90 -9.86 4.50
CA ILE A 73 3.72 -9.23 3.89
C ILE A 73 3.98 -8.98 2.40
N PRO A 74 3.09 -9.39 1.49
CA PRO A 74 3.23 -9.11 0.07
C PRO A 74 3.13 -7.60 -0.22
N ILE A 75 3.88 -7.15 -1.23
CA ILE A 75 3.93 -5.74 -1.64
C ILE A 75 3.60 -5.60 -3.13
N ILE A 76 2.68 -4.69 -3.44
CA ILE A 76 2.36 -4.27 -4.80
C ILE A 76 2.84 -2.84 -5.01
N TYR A 77 3.69 -2.63 -6.01
CA TYR A 77 4.07 -1.30 -6.49
C TYR A 77 3.26 -0.95 -7.73
N THR A 78 2.55 0.17 -7.72
CA THR A 78 1.70 0.58 -8.85
C THR A 78 1.45 2.09 -8.81
N ASN A 79 0.94 2.66 -9.90
CA ASN A 79 0.37 4.01 -9.87
C ASN A 79 -1.04 4.01 -9.23
N ARG A 80 -1.64 5.19 -9.05
CA ARG A 80 -3.02 5.38 -8.55
C ARG A 80 -4.09 5.01 -9.59
N SER A 81 -3.94 3.89 -10.29
CA SER A 81 -4.91 3.38 -11.26
C SER A 81 -5.60 2.14 -10.71
N TRP A 82 -6.93 2.20 -10.54
CA TRP A 82 -7.69 1.05 -10.05
C TRP A 82 -7.50 -0.20 -10.92
N ALA A 83 -7.52 -0.07 -12.24
CA ALA A 83 -7.36 -1.19 -13.16
C ALA A 83 -6.02 -1.92 -12.95
N LYS A 84 -4.92 -1.18 -12.73
CA LYS A 84 -3.61 -1.78 -12.45
C LYS A 84 -3.54 -2.37 -11.05
N ILE A 85 -4.16 -1.71 -10.06
CA ILE A 85 -4.24 -2.21 -8.68
C ILE A 85 -4.96 -3.57 -8.67
N SER A 86 -6.16 -3.65 -9.23
CA SER A 86 -6.97 -4.87 -9.24
C SER A 86 -6.28 -6.01 -9.98
N GLN A 87 -5.67 -5.73 -11.15
CA GLN A 87 -4.91 -6.71 -11.91
C GLN A 87 -3.76 -7.31 -11.07
N LYS A 88 -2.99 -6.47 -10.37
CA LYS A 88 -1.87 -6.94 -9.55
C LYS A 88 -2.32 -7.70 -8.31
N ILE A 89 -3.43 -7.31 -7.68
CA ILE A 89 -4.02 -8.05 -6.55
C ILE A 89 -4.40 -9.45 -7.01
N MET A 90 -5.11 -9.58 -8.14
CA MET A 90 -5.51 -10.88 -8.69
C MET A 90 -4.29 -11.74 -9.06
N ALA A 91 -3.24 -11.13 -9.62
CA ALA A 91 -2.00 -11.85 -9.97
C ALA A 91 -1.19 -12.33 -8.76
N THR A 92 -1.39 -11.74 -7.57
CA THR A 92 -0.69 -12.12 -6.32
C THR A 92 -1.47 -13.18 -5.53
N ALA A 93 -2.74 -13.40 -5.86
CA ALA A 93 -3.63 -14.34 -5.16
C ALA A 93 -3.62 -15.76 -5.74
N ASN A 94 -2.90 -16.00 -6.83
CA ASN A 94 -2.68 -17.31 -7.46
C ASN A 94 -1.27 -17.82 -7.18
#